data_AF-A0A9W8CN32-F1
#
_entry.id   AF-A0A9W8CN32-F1
#
_cell.length_a   1.000
_cell.length_b   1.000
_cell.length_c   1.000
_cell.angle_alpha   90.00
_cell.angle_beta   90.00
_cell.angle_gamma   90.00
#
_symmetry.space_group_name_H-M   'P 1'
#
loop_
_entity.id
_entity.type
_entity.pdbx_description
1 polymer ?
#
loop_
_entity_poly.entity_id
_entity_poly.type
_entity_poly.pdbx_seq_one_letter_code
_entity_poly.pdbx_strand_id
1 'polypeptide(L)'
;MSSSEPPAPSRGVVPVPDIKQQPGNGWVADSDNGAPEEAKKQHQPPKSSLCSELPIPGKYWNMTGAESAAFVVIPKTDEIGVGSSVCVRVVVPAKALAFSVSFVPFPDTPWDSILLDLVGGSTGISVPVPLQMADSTQNYHRDTTHVYEADVVLRDADIYRPVGYIEYRGALWNGEDHLETQPLNPETLTIPESLAIAVTDTHGDDSYSIAKHPTLPLCTSADADGRWVSVGSLPFDKALVPPPDNNNRVWLPYTCRLQRYTYQGFAKCLAQHYPLVHWYGDSNTRRAMKKITT
;
A
#
# COMPACT_ATOMS: atom_id res chain seq x y z
N MET A 1 -28.56 25.17 -41.67
CA MET A 1 -28.52 26.14 -40.56
C MET A 1 -27.22 25.91 -39.82
N SER A 2 -26.24 26.79 -40.04
CA SER A 2 -24.88 26.66 -39.50
C SER A 2 -24.81 27.44 -38.20
N SER A 3 -24.67 26.74 -37.07
CA SER A 3 -24.51 27.34 -35.74
C SER A 3 -23.02 27.52 -35.44
N SER A 4 -22.55 28.77 -35.47
CA SER A 4 -21.23 29.17 -35.01
C SER A 4 -21.22 29.28 -33.49
N GLU A 5 -20.41 28.46 -32.82
CA GLU A 5 -20.15 28.59 -31.38
C GLU A 5 -19.24 29.80 -31.07
N PRO A 6 -19.46 30.50 -29.95
CA PRO A 6 -18.62 31.61 -29.52
C PRO A 6 -17.31 31.13 -28.84
N PRO A 7 -16.24 31.94 -28.90
CA PRO A 7 -14.95 31.57 -28.34
C PRO A 7 -14.93 31.68 -26.80
N ALA A 8 -14.16 30.78 -26.18
CA ALA A 8 -13.96 30.72 -24.74
C ALA A 8 -13.14 31.91 -24.20
N PRO A 9 -13.40 32.37 -22.96
CA PRO A 9 -12.69 33.49 -22.36
C PRO A 9 -11.26 33.12 -21.94
N SER A 10 -10.33 34.05 -22.19
CA SER A 10 -8.93 33.95 -21.80
C SER A 10 -8.75 34.09 -20.29
N ARG A 11 -7.98 33.18 -19.69
CA ARG A 11 -7.59 33.22 -18.27
C ARG A 11 -6.53 34.31 -18.05
N GLY A 12 -6.87 35.30 -17.23
CA GLY A 12 -5.93 36.33 -16.77
C GLY A 12 -4.86 35.77 -15.84
N VAL A 13 -3.62 36.19 -16.07
CA VAL A 13 -2.45 35.87 -15.24
C VAL A 13 -2.49 36.74 -13.99
N VAL A 14 -2.47 36.11 -12.80
CA VAL A 14 -2.34 36.79 -11.51
C VAL A 14 -0.85 37.00 -11.21
N PRO A 15 -0.38 38.23 -10.94
CA PRO A 15 1.01 38.47 -10.58
C PRO A 15 1.31 37.99 -9.16
N VAL A 16 2.42 37.28 -9.02
CA VAL A 16 3.00 36.80 -7.75
C VAL A 16 3.71 37.96 -7.04
N PRO A 17 3.51 38.18 -5.73
CA PRO A 17 4.25 39.20 -5.00
C PRO A 17 5.68 38.76 -4.66
N ASP A 18 6.63 39.66 -4.91
CA ASP A 18 8.05 39.55 -4.53
C ASP A 18 8.24 39.49 -3.00
N ILE A 19 8.78 38.37 -2.51
CA ILE A 19 9.24 38.22 -1.13
C ILE A 19 10.71 38.62 -1.05
N LYS A 20 10.98 39.79 -0.45
CA LYS A 20 12.33 40.23 -0.11
C LYS A 20 12.89 39.38 1.03
N GLN A 21 13.97 38.66 0.76
CA GLN A 21 14.82 38.01 1.77
C GLN A 21 15.57 39.09 2.59
N GLN A 22 15.46 39.01 3.91
CA GLN A 22 16.36 39.70 4.84
C GLN A 22 17.56 38.79 5.16
N PRO A 23 18.80 39.28 5.10
CA PRO A 23 19.97 38.56 5.58
C PRO A 23 20.32 38.96 7.01
N GLY A 24 20.79 38.00 7.80
CA GLY A 24 21.67 38.25 8.94
C GLY A 24 21.14 37.78 10.28
N ASN A 25 21.83 36.79 10.87
CA ASN A 25 22.88 37.12 11.84
C ASN A 25 23.69 35.87 12.19
N GLY A 26 25.00 35.97 11.95
CA GLY A 26 25.98 35.00 12.40
C GLY A 26 26.23 35.13 13.90
N TRP A 27 26.50 33.99 14.52
CA TRP A 27 27.16 33.90 15.81
C TRP A 27 28.37 32.98 15.66
N VAL A 28 29.53 33.56 15.92
CA VAL A 28 30.83 32.92 16.11
C VAL A 28 31.10 32.94 17.60
N ALA A 29 31.49 31.80 18.19
CA ALA A 29 32.62 31.68 19.11
C ALA A 29 32.63 30.29 19.80
N ASP A 30 33.68 29.54 19.48
CA ASP A 30 34.60 28.81 20.37
C ASP A 30 34.10 28.29 21.73
N SER A 31 34.29 26.99 21.93
CA SER A 31 35.02 26.48 23.10
C SER A 31 35.48 25.04 22.87
N ASP A 32 36.81 24.94 22.77
CA ASP A 32 37.64 23.75 22.81
C ASP A 32 37.40 22.98 24.12
N ASN A 33 37.10 21.68 24.03
CA ASN A 33 37.20 20.75 25.17
C ASN A 33 37.55 19.35 24.63
N GLY A 34 38.83 19.00 24.76
CA GLY A 34 39.35 17.67 24.46
C GLY A 34 38.78 16.63 25.43
N ALA A 35 37.97 15.73 24.89
CA ALA A 35 37.55 14.48 25.52
C ALA A 35 38.30 13.30 24.88
N PRO A 36 38.54 12.20 25.62
CA PRO A 36 39.29 11.06 25.10
C PRO A 36 38.52 10.37 23.97
N GLU A 37 39.24 10.04 22.91
CA GLU A 37 38.79 9.40 21.68
C GLU A 37 38.42 7.92 21.93
N GLU A 38 37.33 7.70 22.67
CA GLU A 38 36.64 6.42 22.66
C GLU A 38 36.05 6.23 21.26
N ALA A 39 36.58 5.24 20.54
CA ALA A 39 36.18 4.89 19.19
C ALA A 39 34.65 4.71 19.11
N LYS A 40 33.94 5.78 18.73
CA LYS A 40 32.58 5.74 18.22
C LYS A 40 32.61 4.83 17.00
N LYS A 41 32.44 3.52 17.20
CA LYS A 41 31.96 2.61 16.16
C LYS A 41 30.63 3.21 15.71
N GLN A 42 30.69 4.01 14.64
CA GLN A 42 29.52 4.50 13.96
C GLN A 42 28.69 3.26 13.64
N HIS A 43 27.61 3.09 14.38
CA HIS A 43 26.57 2.12 14.08
C HIS A 43 26.00 2.59 12.75
N GLN A 44 26.57 2.11 11.65
CA GLN A 44 25.99 2.34 10.34
C GLN A 44 24.59 1.73 10.42
N PRO A 45 23.54 2.52 10.16
CA PRO A 45 22.19 1.99 10.20
C PRO A 45 22.14 0.74 9.31
N PRO A 46 21.48 -0.34 9.77
CA PRO A 46 21.38 -1.56 8.98
C PRO A 46 20.84 -1.19 7.61
N LYS A 47 21.61 -1.52 6.55
CA LYS A 47 21.19 -1.26 5.17
C LYS A 47 19.87 -2.00 4.94
N SER A 48 18.78 -1.24 4.79
CA SER A 48 17.55 -1.70 4.19
C SER A 48 17.89 -2.47 2.91
N SER A 49 17.42 -3.71 2.80
CA SER A 49 17.64 -4.53 1.61
C SER A 49 16.33 -4.65 0.86
N LEU A 50 16.30 -3.98 -0.28
CA LEU A 50 15.25 -4.09 -1.26
C LEU A 50 15.18 -5.52 -1.82
N CYS A 51 14.01 -5.94 -2.29
CA CYS A 51 13.82 -7.27 -2.86
C CYS A 51 14.74 -7.53 -4.06
N SER A 52 14.99 -6.50 -4.87
CA SER A 52 15.88 -6.57 -6.04
C SER A 52 17.34 -6.92 -5.71
N GLU A 53 17.78 -6.69 -4.46
CA GLU A 53 19.13 -6.99 -4.00
C GLU A 53 19.26 -8.39 -3.38
N LEU A 54 18.12 -9.05 -3.11
CA LEU A 54 18.07 -10.32 -2.41
C LEU A 54 17.75 -11.43 -3.42
N PRO A 55 18.68 -12.34 -3.76
CA PRO A 55 18.37 -13.40 -4.71
C PRO A 55 17.23 -14.28 -4.22
N ILE A 56 16.30 -14.64 -5.11
CA ILE A 56 15.24 -15.59 -4.81
C ILE A 56 15.86 -16.99 -4.75
N PRO A 57 15.73 -17.73 -3.63
CA PRO A 57 16.26 -19.08 -3.52
C PRO A 57 15.77 -20.00 -4.65
N GLY A 58 16.70 -20.65 -5.36
CA GLY A 58 16.38 -21.54 -6.48
C GLY A 58 15.37 -22.64 -6.15
N LYS A 59 15.33 -23.08 -4.89
CA LYS A 59 14.37 -24.08 -4.40
C LYS A 59 12.91 -23.62 -4.49
N TYR A 60 12.62 -22.31 -4.42
CA TYR A 60 11.24 -21.83 -4.46
C TYR A 60 10.61 -22.08 -5.81
N TRP A 61 11.36 -21.90 -6.89
CA TRP A 61 10.86 -22.06 -8.25
C TRP A 61 10.42 -23.49 -8.60
N ASN A 62 10.95 -24.49 -7.89
CA ASN A 62 10.65 -25.90 -8.12
C ASN A 62 9.63 -26.48 -7.14
N MET A 63 8.98 -25.67 -6.31
CA MET A 63 8.01 -26.16 -5.32
C MET A 63 6.71 -26.62 -5.96
N THR A 64 6.11 -27.66 -5.39
CA THR A 64 4.78 -28.11 -5.77
C THR A 64 3.80 -27.99 -4.61
N GLY A 65 2.51 -27.86 -4.93
CA GLY A 65 1.42 -27.81 -3.95
C GLY A 65 1.25 -29.10 -3.15
N ALA A 66 1.85 -30.20 -3.61
CA ALA A 66 1.93 -31.45 -2.86
C ALA A 66 2.99 -31.37 -1.74
N GLU A 67 4.01 -30.53 -1.91
CA GLU A 67 5.12 -30.36 -0.98
C GLU A 67 4.88 -29.23 0.02
N SER A 68 4.18 -28.17 -0.40
CA SER A 68 3.95 -27.00 0.45
C SER A 68 2.67 -26.23 0.07
N ALA A 69 2.01 -25.66 1.07
CA ALA A 69 1.00 -24.64 0.87
C ALA A 69 1.65 -23.31 0.43
N ALA A 70 0.87 -22.34 -0.04
CA ALA A 70 1.41 -21.00 -0.30
C ALA A 70 1.86 -20.34 1.01
N PHE A 71 2.97 -19.61 1.00
CA PHE A 71 3.59 -19.08 2.23
C PHE A 71 4.25 -17.71 2.04
N VAL A 72 4.44 -17.01 3.16
CA VAL A 72 5.12 -15.71 3.22
C VAL A 72 6.56 -15.89 3.69
N VAL A 73 7.48 -15.15 3.06
CA VAL A 73 8.89 -15.07 3.45
C VAL A 73 9.30 -13.61 3.58
N ILE A 74 10.00 -13.29 4.64
CA ILE A 74 10.65 -12.00 4.84
C ILE A 74 12.14 -12.32 5.04
N PRO A 75 13.00 -12.15 4.03
CA PRO A 75 14.38 -12.67 4.09
C PRO A 75 15.22 -12.05 5.22
N LYS A 76 14.87 -10.85 5.68
CA LYS A 76 15.48 -10.20 6.84
C LYS A 76 14.38 -9.70 7.77
N THR A 77 14.33 -10.27 8.96
CA THR A 77 13.33 -9.97 10.01
C THR A 77 13.94 -9.21 11.18
N ASP A 78 15.08 -8.55 10.95
CA ASP A 78 15.75 -7.77 11.99
C ASP A 78 14.87 -6.58 12.44
N GLU A 79 15.21 -6.00 13.59
CA GLU A 79 14.63 -4.73 14.01
C GLU A 79 15.00 -3.63 12.99
N ILE A 80 13.99 -2.89 12.53
CA ILE A 80 14.16 -1.79 11.58
C ILE A 80 13.69 -0.47 12.19
N GLY A 81 14.25 0.64 11.70
CA GLY A 81 13.77 1.97 12.06
C GLY A 81 12.48 2.33 11.32
N VAL A 82 11.66 3.20 11.92
CA VAL A 82 10.53 3.85 11.25
C VAL A 82 10.93 4.42 9.89
N GLY A 83 10.11 4.16 8.86
CA GLY A 83 10.35 4.60 7.48
C GLY A 83 11.31 3.72 6.69
N SER A 84 11.83 2.65 7.29
CA SER A 84 12.66 1.67 6.58
C SER A 84 11.80 0.77 5.70
N SER A 85 12.38 0.31 4.59
CA SER A 85 11.77 -0.67 3.70
C SER A 85 12.21 -2.09 4.05
N VAL A 86 11.26 -3.03 3.95
CA VAL A 86 11.46 -4.48 4.08
C VAL A 86 10.97 -5.19 2.84
N CYS A 87 11.80 -6.11 2.32
CA CYS A 87 11.39 -7.03 1.29
C CYS A 87 10.45 -8.11 1.84
N VAL A 88 9.24 -8.19 1.28
CA VAL A 88 8.26 -9.23 1.56
C VAL A 88 8.05 -10.07 0.31
N ARG A 89 8.01 -11.39 0.47
CA ARG A 89 7.76 -12.35 -0.61
C ARG A 89 6.59 -13.26 -0.29
N VAL A 90 5.81 -13.59 -1.31
CA VAL A 90 4.82 -14.66 -1.27
C VAL A 90 5.20 -15.70 -2.32
N VAL A 91 5.34 -16.94 -1.88
CA VAL A 91 5.60 -18.08 -2.76
C VAL A 91 4.31 -18.87 -2.89
N VAL A 92 3.87 -19.07 -4.14
CA VAL A 92 2.66 -19.80 -4.50
C VAL A 92 3.08 -21.05 -5.30
N PRO A 93 3.25 -22.21 -4.64
CA PRO A 93 3.72 -23.44 -5.30
C PRO A 93 2.84 -23.88 -6.48
N ALA A 94 3.39 -24.61 -7.44
CA ALA A 94 2.59 -25.12 -8.56
C ALA A 94 1.48 -26.08 -8.08
N LYS A 95 0.20 -25.84 -8.42
CA LYS A 95 -0.87 -26.82 -8.18
C LYS A 95 -1.27 -27.49 -9.48
N ALA A 96 -1.57 -28.80 -9.43
CA ALA A 96 -2.11 -29.52 -10.57
C ALA A 96 -3.38 -28.80 -11.07
N LEU A 97 -3.37 -28.42 -12.34
CA LEU A 97 -4.44 -27.63 -12.91
C LEU A 97 -5.69 -28.49 -13.10
N ALA A 98 -6.80 -28.10 -12.47
CA ALA A 98 -8.10 -28.45 -12.99
C ALA A 98 -8.29 -27.65 -14.29
N PHE A 99 -8.29 -28.34 -15.43
CA PHE A 99 -8.32 -27.71 -16.75
C PHE A 99 -9.55 -26.80 -16.86
N SER A 100 -9.32 -25.52 -17.15
CA SER A 100 -10.34 -24.61 -17.67
C SER A 100 -9.78 -24.05 -18.98
N VAL A 101 -10.47 -24.37 -20.07
CA VAL A 101 -10.09 -24.06 -21.46
C VAL A 101 -10.31 -22.59 -21.82
N SER A 102 -10.96 -21.81 -20.94
CA SER A 102 -11.53 -20.52 -21.33
C SER A 102 -10.66 -19.30 -20.99
N PHE A 103 -9.57 -19.44 -20.24
CA PHE A 103 -8.82 -18.28 -19.74
C PHE A 103 -7.31 -18.39 -19.94
N VAL A 104 -6.77 -17.39 -20.65
CA VAL A 104 -5.34 -17.10 -20.72
C VAL A 104 -5.19 -15.65 -20.25
N PRO A 105 -4.46 -15.38 -19.15
CA PRO A 105 -4.18 -14.01 -18.72
C PRO A 105 -3.44 -13.24 -19.81
N PHE A 106 -3.55 -11.91 -19.80
CA PHE A 106 -2.68 -11.09 -20.64
C PHE A 106 -1.22 -11.36 -20.28
N PRO A 107 -0.28 -11.27 -21.24
CA PRO A 107 1.14 -11.33 -20.94
C PRO A 107 1.49 -10.43 -19.76
N ASP A 108 2.37 -10.92 -18.90
CA ASP A 108 2.87 -10.22 -17.70
C ASP A 108 1.83 -9.91 -16.60
N THR A 109 0.63 -10.50 -16.68
CA THR A 109 -0.37 -10.34 -15.62
C THR A 109 -0.29 -11.42 -14.54
N PRO A 110 -0.59 -11.10 -13.27
CA PRO A 110 -0.64 -12.06 -12.18
C PRO A 110 -1.54 -13.27 -12.46
N TRP A 111 -0.98 -14.47 -12.24
CA TRP A 111 -1.76 -15.70 -12.21
C TRP A 111 -2.63 -15.78 -10.96
N ASP A 112 -2.23 -15.16 -9.87
CA ASP A 112 -2.92 -15.24 -8.59
C ASP A 112 -3.29 -13.84 -8.11
N SER A 113 -4.46 -13.73 -7.46
CA SER A 113 -4.88 -12.54 -6.73
C SER A 113 -4.55 -12.75 -5.27
N ILE A 114 -3.54 -12.05 -4.77
CA ILE A 114 -3.03 -12.20 -3.40
C ILE A 114 -3.31 -10.90 -2.65
N LEU A 115 -3.95 -11.03 -1.49
CA LEU A 115 -4.09 -9.95 -0.53
C LEU A 115 -3.19 -10.24 0.65
N LEU A 116 -2.30 -9.30 0.97
CA LEU A 116 -1.37 -9.41 2.08
C LEU A 116 -1.25 -8.05 2.75
N ASP A 117 -1.43 -8.05 4.07
CA ASP A 117 -1.20 -6.90 4.93
C ASP A 117 -0.08 -7.23 5.93
N LEU A 118 0.69 -6.22 6.32
CA LEU A 118 1.47 -6.25 7.56
C LEU A 118 0.65 -5.59 8.66
N VAL A 119 0.31 -6.34 9.70
CA VAL A 119 -0.57 -5.90 10.79
C VAL A 119 0.22 -5.69 12.08
N GLY A 120 0.17 -4.49 12.63
CA GLY A 120 0.78 -4.12 13.90
C GLY A 120 0.07 -4.79 15.07
N GLY A 121 0.84 -5.50 15.91
CA GLY A 121 0.30 -6.31 17.00
C GLY A 121 -0.33 -5.49 18.13
N SER A 122 0.21 -4.31 18.43
CA SER A 122 -0.31 -3.46 19.51
C SER A 122 -1.33 -2.44 19.02
N THR A 123 -1.12 -1.87 17.84
CA THR A 123 -1.95 -0.79 17.29
C THR A 123 -3.12 -1.30 16.44
N GLY A 124 -3.01 -2.51 15.90
CA GLY A 124 -3.93 -3.04 14.90
C GLY A 124 -3.87 -2.32 13.55
N ILE A 125 -2.84 -1.49 13.32
CA ILE A 125 -2.59 -0.83 12.03
C ILE A 125 -2.33 -1.90 10.98
N SER A 126 -3.04 -1.84 9.85
CA SER A 126 -2.80 -2.69 8.68
C SER A 126 -2.15 -1.86 7.58
N VAL A 127 -0.99 -2.33 7.10
CA VAL A 127 -0.25 -1.76 5.98
C VAL A 127 -0.37 -2.74 4.80
N PRO A 128 -1.08 -2.38 3.72
CA PRO A 128 -1.17 -3.23 2.53
C PRO A 128 0.21 -3.46 1.91
N VAL A 129 0.44 -4.70 1.45
CA VAL A 129 1.67 -5.08 0.75
C VAL A 129 1.40 -5.09 -0.75
N PRO A 130 1.94 -4.13 -1.54
CA PRO A 130 1.66 -4.02 -2.97
C PRO A 130 2.50 -5.02 -3.78
N LEU A 131 2.16 -6.30 -3.64
CA LEU A 131 2.85 -7.41 -4.29
C LEU A 131 2.89 -7.28 -5.82
N GLN A 132 4.06 -7.53 -6.39
CA GLN A 132 4.28 -7.61 -7.82
C GLN A 132 4.88 -8.97 -8.16
N MET A 133 4.62 -9.46 -9.38
CA MET A 133 5.25 -10.69 -9.85
C MET A 133 6.76 -10.48 -9.98
N ALA A 134 7.57 -11.34 -9.36
CA ALA A 134 9.01 -11.29 -9.50
C ALA A 134 9.42 -11.51 -10.97
N ASP A 135 10.40 -10.74 -11.46
CA ASP A 135 10.88 -10.79 -12.84
C ASP A 135 11.65 -12.09 -13.12
N SER A 136 10.94 -13.11 -13.56
CA SER A 136 11.47 -14.43 -13.89
C SER A 136 10.60 -15.09 -14.95
N THR A 137 11.22 -15.66 -15.98
CA THR A 137 10.49 -16.36 -17.04
C THR A 137 9.64 -17.51 -16.51
N GLN A 138 10.05 -18.11 -15.39
CA GLN A 138 9.29 -19.18 -14.74
C GLN A 138 7.94 -18.68 -14.23
N ASN A 139 7.88 -17.47 -13.71
CA ASN A 139 6.68 -16.88 -13.11
C ASN A 139 5.51 -16.72 -14.12
N TYR A 140 5.82 -16.69 -15.41
CA TYR A 140 4.82 -16.61 -16.48
C TYR A 140 4.29 -17.97 -16.92
N HIS A 141 4.85 -19.08 -16.42
CA HIS A 141 4.37 -20.43 -16.69
C HIS A 141 3.35 -20.88 -15.64
N ARG A 142 2.10 -21.04 -16.09
CA ARG A 142 0.92 -21.43 -15.26
C ARG A 142 1.14 -22.65 -14.37
N ASP A 143 1.94 -23.60 -14.83
CA ASP A 143 2.18 -24.90 -14.21
C ASP A 143 3.42 -24.91 -13.29
N THR A 144 3.97 -23.74 -13.00
CA THR A 144 5.16 -23.59 -12.15
C THR A 144 4.84 -22.82 -10.87
N THR A 145 5.84 -22.68 -9.99
CA THR A 145 5.68 -21.84 -8.80
C THR A 145 5.72 -20.37 -9.20
N HIS A 146 4.76 -19.62 -8.65
CA HIS A 146 4.79 -18.17 -8.77
C HIS A 146 5.41 -17.53 -7.52
N VAL A 147 6.22 -16.49 -7.73
CA VAL A 147 6.82 -15.71 -6.64
C VAL A 147 6.42 -14.26 -6.81
N TYR A 148 5.84 -13.69 -5.76
CA TYR A 148 5.46 -12.28 -5.70
C TYR A 148 6.31 -11.59 -4.66
N GLU A 149 6.72 -10.35 -4.92
CA GLU A 149 7.55 -9.58 -4.01
C GLU A 149 7.14 -8.10 -3.95
N ALA A 150 7.43 -7.47 -2.82
CA ALA A 150 7.22 -6.05 -2.62
C ALA A 150 8.21 -5.49 -1.60
N ASP A 151 8.64 -4.26 -1.83
CA ASP A 151 9.35 -3.45 -0.86
C ASP A 151 8.33 -2.62 -0.06
N VAL A 152 8.14 -2.97 1.21
CA VAL A 152 7.13 -2.36 2.08
C VAL A 152 7.78 -1.39 3.04
N VAL A 153 7.32 -0.14 3.04
CA VAL A 153 7.79 0.90 3.97
C VAL A 153 6.89 0.92 5.21
N LEU A 154 7.45 0.52 6.35
CA LEU A 154 6.74 0.54 7.63
C LEU A 154 7.04 1.82 8.39
N ARG A 155 5.99 2.59 8.70
CA ARG A 155 6.13 3.96 9.20
C ARG A 155 5.60 4.19 10.61
N ASP A 156 4.81 3.28 11.17
CA ASP A 156 4.43 3.35 12.58
C ASP A 156 5.28 2.35 13.37
N ALA A 157 5.71 2.73 14.58
CA ALA A 157 6.43 1.82 15.46
C ALA A 157 5.46 0.75 16.02
N ASP A 158 5.71 -0.52 15.71
CA ASP A 158 4.97 -1.68 16.21
C ASP A 158 5.74 -2.99 15.92
N ILE A 159 5.19 -4.11 16.36
CA ILE A 159 5.61 -5.45 15.90
C ILE A 159 4.61 -5.91 14.84
N TYR A 160 5.04 -5.89 13.58
CA TYR A 160 4.22 -6.25 12.44
C TYR A 160 4.26 -7.75 12.16
N ARG A 161 3.10 -8.33 11.86
CA ARG A 161 2.95 -9.70 11.42
C ARG A 161 2.21 -9.74 10.09
N PRO A 162 2.66 -10.54 9.12
CA PRO A 162 1.91 -10.69 7.88
C PRO A 162 0.60 -11.42 8.14
N VAL A 163 -0.44 -10.98 7.45
CA VAL A 163 -1.76 -11.62 7.38
C VAL A 163 -2.23 -11.55 5.94
N GLY A 164 -2.56 -12.69 5.33
CA GLY A 164 -2.95 -12.68 3.94
C GLY A 164 -3.56 -13.98 3.45
N TYR A 165 -4.13 -13.89 2.24
CA TYR A 165 -4.83 -14.97 1.57
C TYR A 165 -4.74 -14.81 0.05
N ILE A 166 -4.93 -15.92 -0.66
CA ILE A 166 -5.10 -15.98 -2.10
C ILE A 166 -6.61 -15.96 -2.38
N GLU A 167 -7.10 -14.88 -2.97
CA GLU A 167 -8.51 -14.77 -3.37
C GLU A 167 -8.82 -15.66 -4.58
N TYR A 168 -7.93 -15.61 -5.56
CA TYR A 168 -8.07 -16.32 -6.82
C TYR A 168 -6.73 -16.90 -7.22
N ARG A 169 -6.75 -18.12 -7.75
CA ARG A 169 -5.55 -18.83 -8.20
C ARG A 169 -5.66 -19.16 -9.67
N GLY A 170 -4.54 -19.15 -10.40
CA GLY A 170 -4.49 -19.60 -11.79
C GLY A 170 -5.47 -18.87 -12.74
N ALA A 171 -5.55 -17.55 -12.59
CA ALA A 171 -6.33 -16.60 -13.39
C ALA A 171 -7.86 -16.75 -13.31
N LEU A 172 -8.38 -17.40 -12.26
CA LEU A 172 -9.83 -17.57 -12.04
C LEU A 172 -10.60 -16.26 -11.77
N TRP A 173 -9.91 -15.14 -11.55
CA TRP A 173 -10.53 -13.84 -11.33
C TRP A 173 -11.16 -13.22 -12.61
N ASN A 174 -10.92 -13.79 -13.80
CA ASN A 174 -11.41 -13.30 -15.09
C ASN A 174 -12.63 -14.05 -15.67
N GLY A 175 -13.33 -14.85 -14.86
CA GLY A 175 -14.42 -15.69 -15.34
C GLY A 175 -15.73 -14.96 -15.67
N GLU A 176 -15.88 -14.40 -16.88
CA GLU A 176 -17.19 -13.85 -17.33
C GLU A 176 -18.14 -14.92 -17.89
N ASP A 177 -17.61 -16.06 -18.34
CA ASP A 177 -18.37 -17.09 -19.09
C ASP A 177 -19.38 -17.89 -18.25
N HIS A 178 -19.32 -17.78 -16.91
CA HIS A 178 -20.23 -18.49 -16.02
C HIS A 178 -20.90 -17.47 -15.09
N LEU A 179 -22.14 -17.10 -15.43
CA LEU A 179 -23.00 -16.18 -14.67
C LEU A 179 -23.28 -16.63 -13.23
N GLU A 180 -22.88 -17.86 -12.85
CA GLU A 180 -22.93 -18.32 -11.48
C GLU A 180 -21.70 -17.81 -10.73
N THR A 181 -21.93 -16.81 -9.89
CA THR A 181 -20.93 -16.31 -8.94
C THR A 181 -20.38 -17.48 -8.13
N GLN A 182 -19.12 -17.84 -8.38
CA GLN A 182 -18.42 -18.81 -7.55
C GLN A 182 -18.33 -18.25 -6.12
N PRO A 183 -18.59 -19.07 -5.08
CA PRO A 183 -18.40 -18.64 -3.71
C PRO A 183 -16.93 -18.23 -3.51
N LEU A 184 -16.72 -17.04 -2.95
CA LEU A 184 -15.38 -16.57 -2.59
C LEU A 184 -14.87 -17.39 -1.41
N ASN A 185 -14.01 -18.36 -1.69
CA ASN A 185 -13.38 -19.24 -0.72
C ASN A 185 -11.86 -19.01 -0.74
N PRO A 186 -11.36 -17.94 -0.09
CA PRO A 186 -9.95 -17.58 -0.15
C PRO A 186 -9.06 -18.64 0.52
N GLU A 187 -7.92 -18.95 -0.09
CA GLU A 187 -6.90 -19.85 0.47
C GLU A 187 -5.98 -19.05 1.42
N THR A 188 -5.92 -19.42 2.70
CA THR A 188 -5.07 -18.72 3.68
C THR A 188 -3.59 -18.98 3.39
N LEU A 189 -2.76 -17.94 3.47
CA LEU A 189 -1.31 -18.08 3.37
C LEU A 189 -0.74 -18.73 4.64
N THR A 190 0.23 -19.64 4.48
CA THR A 190 0.98 -20.24 5.58
C THR A 190 2.01 -19.24 6.08
N ILE A 191 1.87 -18.82 7.34
CA ILE A 191 2.68 -17.80 7.96
C ILE A 191 3.27 -18.37 9.26
N PRO A 192 4.60 -18.52 9.37
CA PRO A 192 5.21 -18.97 10.62
C PRO A 192 4.90 -17.99 11.76
N GLU A 193 4.56 -18.52 12.96
CA GLU A 193 4.28 -17.66 14.12
C GLU A 193 5.49 -16.80 14.55
N SER A 194 6.70 -17.26 14.22
CA SER A 194 7.94 -16.51 14.46
C SER A 194 8.16 -15.37 13.47
N LEU A 195 7.41 -15.31 12.37
CA LEU A 195 7.57 -14.29 11.34
C LEU A 195 6.96 -12.97 11.82
N ALA A 196 7.82 -12.07 12.28
CA ALA A 196 7.47 -10.74 12.74
C ALA A 196 8.59 -9.75 12.38
N ILE A 197 8.22 -8.48 12.23
CA ILE A 197 9.15 -7.36 12.00
C ILE A 197 8.95 -6.37 13.14
N ALA A 198 10.00 -6.09 13.91
CA ALA A 198 9.97 -5.04 14.92
C ALA A 198 10.36 -3.71 14.28
N VAL A 199 9.48 -2.71 14.39
CA VAL A 199 9.70 -1.35 13.92
C VAL A 199 9.83 -0.44 15.12
N THR A 200 10.98 0.21 15.26
CA THR A 200 11.27 1.09 16.41
C THR A 200 11.52 2.52 15.98
N ASP A 201 11.01 3.46 16.77
CA ASP A 201 11.35 4.89 16.64
C ASP A 201 12.65 5.14 17.41
N THR A 202 13.77 5.04 16.70
CA THR A 202 15.11 5.24 17.27
C THR A 202 15.46 6.70 17.52
N HIS A 203 14.72 7.64 16.90
CA HIS A 203 15.04 9.06 16.92
C HIS A 203 14.04 9.88 17.75
N GLY A 204 12.92 9.31 18.17
CA GLY A 204 11.88 9.99 18.94
C GLY A 204 11.14 11.07 18.13
N ASP A 205 11.31 11.08 16.82
CA ASP A 205 10.62 11.96 15.89
C ASP A 205 9.91 11.14 14.82
N ASP A 206 8.98 10.29 15.27
CA ASP A 206 8.05 9.64 14.36
C ASP A 206 7.14 10.69 13.69
N SER A 207 7.57 11.20 12.53
CA SER A 207 6.82 12.13 11.69
C SER A 207 5.51 11.52 11.18
N TYR A 208 5.40 10.18 11.19
CA TYR A 208 4.28 9.43 10.66
C TYR A 208 3.28 9.00 11.74
N SER A 209 3.60 9.25 13.00
CA SER A 209 2.77 8.93 14.15
C SER A 209 1.30 9.26 13.91
N ILE A 210 0.43 8.29 14.15
CA ILE A 210 -1.01 8.44 13.97
C ILE A 210 -1.58 9.65 14.75
N ALA A 211 -1.01 9.98 15.91
CA ALA A 211 -1.43 11.13 16.70
C ALA A 211 -1.23 12.48 15.98
N LYS A 212 -0.28 12.56 15.04
CA LYS A 212 -0.02 13.77 14.22
C LYS A 212 -0.96 13.87 13.01
N HIS A 213 -1.70 12.81 12.64
CA HIS A 213 -2.54 12.80 11.43
C HIS A 213 -3.54 13.98 11.33
N PRO A 214 -4.22 14.44 12.40
CA PRO A 214 -5.16 15.56 12.32
C PRO A 214 -4.55 16.89 11.89
N THR A 215 -3.24 17.07 12.09
CA THR A 215 -2.51 18.31 11.77
C THR A 215 -1.94 18.32 10.35
N LEU A 216 -2.01 17.20 9.64
CA LEU A 216 -1.53 17.09 8.27
C LEU A 216 -2.34 17.98 7.31
N PRO A 217 -1.72 18.46 6.22
CA PRO A 217 -2.45 19.19 5.18
C PRO A 217 -3.51 18.30 4.51
N LEU A 218 -4.50 18.91 3.87
CA LEU A 218 -5.48 18.15 3.07
C LEU A 218 -4.81 17.48 1.87
N CYS A 219 -5.22 16.26 1.55
CA CYS A 219 -4.74 15.56 0.37
C CYS A 219 -5.15 16.29 -0.92
N THR A 220 -4.23 16.37 -1.88
CA THR A 220 -4.47 16.94 -3.22
C THR A 220 -4.61 15.87 -4.31
N SER A 221 -4.32 14.61 -3.99
CA SER A 221 -4.52 13.43 -4.84
C SER A 221 -5.39 12.39 -4.13
N ALA A 222 -5.99 11.49 -4.92
CA ALA A 222 -6.85 10.41 -4.39
C ALA A 222 -6.05 9.17 -3.96
N ASP A 223 -4.88 8.95 -4.55
CA ASP A 223 -4.04 7.77 -4.34
C ASP A 223 -2.85 8.11 -3.43
N ALA A 224 -3.17 8.42 -2.17
CA ALA A 224 -2.17 8.77 -1.17
C ALA A 224 -1.81 7.53 -0.34
N ASP A 225 -0.52 7.20 -0.31
CA ASP A 225 0.04 6.11 0.49
C ASP A 225 -0.29 6.30 1.98
N GLY A 226 -0.63 5.20 2.65
CA GLY A 226 -1.33 5.22 3.92
C GLY A 226 -1.46 3.86 4.58
N ARG A 227 -2.41 3.79 5.52
CA ARG A 227 -2.67 2.61 6.32
C ARG A 227 -4.13 2.50 6.72
N TRP A 228 -4.58 1.28 6.96
CA TRP A 228 -5.87 1.00 7.57
C TRP A 228 -5.76 1.04 9.09
N VAL A 229 -6.66 1.79 9.72
CA VAL A 229 -6.74 1.86 11.18
C VAL A 229 -8.17 1.63 11.64
N SER A 230 -8.36 0.85 12.70
CA SER A 230 -9.67 0.72 13.35
C SER A 230 -10.11 2.06 13.91
N VAL A 231 -11.37 2.44 13.68
CA VAL A 231 -11.92 3.69 14.25
C VAL A 231 -11.86 3.69 15.78
N GLY A 232 -11.96 2.51 16.39
CA GLY A 232 -11.89 2.36 17.84
C GLY A 232 -10.49 2.58 18.44
N SER A 233 -9.43 2.52 17.64
CA SER A 233 -8.04 2.71 18.08
C SER A 233 -7.48 4.10 17.75
N LEU A 234 -8.28 5.00 17.18
CA LEU A 234 -7.84 6.36 16.86
C LEU A 234 -7.55 7.15 18.16
N PRO A 235 -6.37 7.78 18.30
CA PRO A 235 -6.03 8.59 19.47
C PRO A 235 -6.59 10.02 19.40
N PHE A 236 -7.52 10.29 18.49
CA PHE A 236 -8.11 11.60 18.24
C PHE A 236 -9.58 11.46 17.85
N ASP A 237 -10.30 12.58 17.71
CA ASP A 237 -11.72 12.58 17.39
C ASP A 237 -12.01 11.95 16.01
N LYS A 238 -12.76 10.85 16.00
CA LYS A 238 -13.23 10.16 14.79
C LYS A 238 -14.03 11.06 13.85
N ALA A 239 -14.55 12.20 14.31
CA ALA A 239 -15.24 13.15 13.44
C ALA A 239 -14.30 13.77 12.38
N LEU A 240 -12.99 13.73 12.61
CA LEU A 240 -11.95 14.30 11.75
C LEU A 240 -11.55 13.40 10.57
N VAL A 241 -12.03 12.16 10.51
CA VAL A 241 -11.73 11.21 9.43
C VAL A 241 -12.97 10.93 8.57
N PRO A 242 -12.79 10.42 7.34
CA PRO A 242 -13.91 9.93 6.53
C PRO A 242 -14.72 8.84 7.25
N PRO A 243 -15.96 8.58 6.81
CA PRO A 243 -16.73 7.43 7.29
C PRO A 243 -15.95 6.11 7.11
N PRO A 244 -16.03 5.17 8.05
CA PRO A 244 -15.30 3.91 7.96
C PRO A 244 -15.83 2.97 6.87
N ASP A 245 -15.01 1.97 6.53
CA ASP A 245 -15.39 0.82 5.72
C ASP A 245 -16.37 -0.12 6.47
N ASN A 246 -16.78 -1.20 5.81
CA ASN A 246 -17.67 -2.20 6.41
C ASN A 246 -17.06 -2.96 7.61
N ASN A 247 -15.75 -2.84 7.82
CA ASN A 247 -15.00 -3.46 8.92
C ASN A 247 -14.67 -2.45 10.03
N ASN A 248 -15.31 -1.27 10.02
CA ASN A 248 -15.06 -0.19 10.97
C ASN A 248 -13.60 0.33 10.95
N ARG A 249 -12.96 0.31 9.79
CA ARG A 249 -11.62 0.85 9.56
C ARG A 249 -11.66 2.09 8.67
N VAL A 250 -10.66 2.95 8.81
CA VAL A 250 -10.46 4.14 7.97
C VAL A 250 -9.08 4.08 7.33
N TRP A 251 -8.99 4.55 6.08
CA TRP A 251 -7.71 4.77 5.41
C TRP A 251 -7.14 6.11 5.83
N LEU A 252 -5.94 6.11 6.41
CA LEU A 252 -5.23 7.31 6.85
C LEU A 252 -3.91 7.45 6.07
N PRO A 253 -3.82 8.39 5.12
CA PRO A 253 -2.56 8.66 4.44
C PRO A 253 -1.48 9.17 5.40
N TYR A 254 -0.23 8.89 5.08
CA TYR A 254 0.92 9.25 5.93
C TYR A 254 1.28 10.74 5.85
N THR A 255 1.03 11.38 4.71
CA THR A 255 1.54 12.74 4.40
C THR A 255 0.45 13.79 4.31
N CYS A 256 -0.81 13.37 4.32
CA CYS A 256 -1.96 14.25 4.21
C CYS A 256 -3.18 13.63 4.91
N ARG A 257 -4.20 14.44 5.18
CA ARG A 257 -5.49 13.96 5.70
C ARG A 257 -6.57 14.06 4.63
N LEU A 258 -7.41 13.04 4.56
CA LEU A 258 -8.55 13.03 3.65
C LEU A 258 -9.61 14.01 4.14
N GLN A 259 -10.20 14.77 3.22
CA GLN A 259 -11.31 15.64 3.55
C GLN A 259 -12.57 14.81 3.75
N ARG A 260 -13.24 15.01 4.88
CA ARG A 260 -14.57 14.45 5.11
C ARG A 260 -15.59 15.22 4.28
N TYR A 261 -16.28 14.50 3.38
CA TYR A 261 -17.44 15.02 2.67
C TYR A 261 -18.73 14.37 3.18
N THR A 262 -19.80 15.16 3.27
CA THR A 262 -21.14 14.60 3.34
C THR A 262 -21.54 14.08 1.96
N TYR A 263 -22.38 13.05 1.91
CA TYR A 263 -22.88 12.53 0.64
C TYR A 263 -23.51 13.63 -0.23
N GLN A 264 -24.33 14.51 0.36
CA GLN A 264 -24.94 15.65 -0.34
C GLN A 264 -23.89 16.63 -0.90
N GLY A 265 -22.85 16.93 -0.12
CA GLY A 265 -21.77 17.82 -0.56
C GLY A 265 -20.96 17.21 -1.71
N PHE A 266 -20.64 15.92 -1.59
CA PHE A 266 -19.95 15.16 -2.63
C PHE A 266 -20.77 15.07 -3.91
N ALA A 267 -22.05 14.68 -3.83
CA ALA A 267 -22.94 14.57 -4.99
C ALA A 267 -23.13 15.92 -5.70
N LYS A 268 -23.26 17.02 -4.94
CA LYS A 268 -23.34 18.37 -5.52
C LYS A 268 -22.05 18.73 -6.26
N CYS A 269 -20.89 18.45 -5.68
CA CYS A 269 -19.59 18.69 -6.31
C CYS A 269 -19.43 17.87 -7.61
N LEU A 270 -19.75 16.57 -7.54
CA LEU A 270 -19.66 15.66 -8.68
C LEU A 270 -20.56 16.13 -9.83
N ALA A 271 -21.82 16.47 -9.55
CA ALA A 271 -22.76 16.95 -10.57
C ALA A 271 -22.33 18.29 -11.20
N GLN A 272 -21.67 19.16 -10.44
CA GLN A 272 -21.20 20.46 -10.93
C GLN A 272 -19.98 20.33 -11.85
N HIS A 273 -19.03 19.46 -11.53
CA HIS A 273 -17.79 19.31 -12.28
C HIS A 273 -17.85 18.24 -13.37
N TYR A 274 -18.69 17.22 -13.17
CA TYR A 274 -18.81 16.06 -14.04
C TYR A 274 -20.29 15.72 -14.24
N PRO A 275 -21.05 16.55 -15.00
CA PRO A 275 -22.50 16.38 -15.18
C PRO A 275 -22.86 15.07 -15.90
N LEU A 276 -21.91 14.47 -16.61
CA LEU A 276 -22.02 13.15 -17.19
C LEU A 276 -20.73 12.37 -16.88
N VAL A 277 -20.86 11.18 -16.30
CA VAL A 277 -19.72 10.31 -15.96
C VAL A 277 -19.95 8.95 -16.60
N HIS A 278 -19.06 8.56 -17.51
CA HIS A 278 -19.05 7.21 -18.07
C HIS A 278 -18.12 6.33 -17.24
N TRP A 279 -18.64 5.23 -16.72
CA TRP A 279 -17.88 4.25 -15.96
C TRP A 279 -17.78 2.97 -16.77
N TYR A 280 -16.55 2.56 -17.03
CA TYR A 280 -16.24 1.29 -17.69
C TYR A 280 -15.44 0.45 -16.71
N GLY A 281 -15.81 -0.82 -16.58
CA GLY A 281 -15.10 -1.74 -15.73
C GLY A 281 -15.96 -2.94 -15.37
N ASP A 282 -15.41 -3.74 -14.48
CA ASP A 282 -15.96 -5.01 -14.05
C ASP A 282 -17.05 -4.85 -12.96
N SER A 283 -17.38 -5.97 -12.32
CA SER A 283 -18.32 -6.00 -11.21
C SER A 283 -17.86 -5.16 -10.00
N ASN A 284 -16.55 -4.95 -9.78
CA ASN A 284 -16.02 -4.12 -8.70
C ASN A 284 -16.24 -2.63 -8.99
N THR A 285 -16.03 -2.21 -10.23
CA THR A 285 -16.35 -0.86 -10.70
C THR A 285 -17.84 -0.54 -10.48
N ARG A 286 -18.72 -1.50 -10.80
CA ARG A 286 -20.16 -1.37 -10.51
C ARG A 286 -20.47 -1.26 -9.01
N ARG A 287 -19.76 -1.98 -8.14
CA ARG A 287 -19.92 -1.89 -6.67
C ARG A 287 -19.46 -0.54 -6.14
N ALA A 288 -18.33 -0.02 -6.63
CA ALA A 288 -17.84 1.31 -6.29
C ALA A 288 -18.81 2.41 -6.73
N MET A 289 -19.38 2.29 -7.94
CA MET A 289 -20.42 3.20 -8.41
C MET A 289 -21.64 3.22 -7.50
N LYS A 290 -22.12 2.04 -7.02
CA LYS A 290 -23.21 2.01 -6.04
C LYS A 290 -22.88 2.86 -4.81
N LYS A 291 -21.66 2.77 -4.26
CA LYS A 291 -21.24 3.58 -3.11
C LYS A 291 -21.21 5.09 -3.37
N ILE A 292 -21.10 5.50 -4.63
CA ILE A 292 -21.11 6.91 -5.06
C ILE A 292 -22.54 7.39 -5.32
N THR A 293 -23.44 6.51 -5.75
CA THR A 293 -24.80 6.88 -6.21
C THR A 293 -25.92 6.56 -5.22
N THR A 294 -25.68 5.74 -4.20
CA THR A 294 -26.67 5.31 -3.18
C THR A 294 -26.12 5.49 -1.78
#